data_AF-A0A8T1L0A4-F1
#
_entry.id   AF-A0A8T1L0A4-F1
#
_cell.length_a   1.000
_cell.length_b   1.000
_cell.length_c   1.000
_cell.angle_alpha   90.00
_cell.angle_beta   90.00
_cell.angle_gamma   90.00
#
_symmetry.space_group_name_H-M   'P 1'
#
loop_
_entity.id
_entity.type
_entity.pdbx_description
1 polymer ?
#
loop_
_entity_poly.entity_id
_entity_poly.type
_entity_poly.pdbx_seq_one_letter_code
_entity_poly.pdbx_strand_id
1 'polypeptide(L)'
;SAAVQAFTRAVEIRPDDPALHSLLGRAYYADENLEDAVASIAKSLELEPSATNSTLLGKILFEKGDHEKAIAAYQQSLDMQK
;
A
#
# COMPACT_ATOMS: atom_id res chain seq x y z
N SER A 1 2.14 0.32 15.86
CA SER A 1 1.77 1.59 16.54
C SER A 1 0.27 1.63 16.83
N ALA A 2 -0.22 2.65 17.56
CA ALA A 2 -1.66 2.83 17.78
C ALA A 2 -2.44 2.98 16.47
N ALA A 3 -1.82 3.56 15.43
CA ALA A 3 -2.41 3.68 14.09
C ALA A 3 -2.63 2.29 13.45
N VAL A 4 -1.62 1.42 13.45
CA VAL A 4 -1.75 0.05 12.94
C VAL A 4 -2.88 -0.71 13.64
N GLN A 5 -2.97 -0.63 14.97
CA GLN A 5 -4.03 -1.29 15.73
C GLN A 5 -5.42 -0.78 15.34
N ALA A 6 -5.59 0.54 15.24
CA ALA A 6 -6.86 1.15 14.87
C ALA A 6 -7.31 0.76 13.45
N PHE A 7 -6.38 0.81 12.48
CA PHE A 7 -6.70 0.46 11.09
C PHE A 7 -6.87 -1.05 10.88
N THR A 8 -6.15 -1.89 11.62
CA THR A 8 -6.39 -3.35 11.62
C THR A 8 -7.83 -3.64 12.05
N ARG A 9 -8.28 -3.03 13.15
CA ARG A 9 -9.66 -3.20 13.62
C ARG A 9 -10.68 -2.66 12.62
N ALA A 10 -10.37 -1.56 11.94
CA ALA A 10 -11.25 -1.02 10.91
C ALA A 10 -11.37 -1.97 9.70
N VAL A 11 -10.26 -2.56 9.24
CA VAL A 11 -10.23 -3.56 8.16
C VAL A 11 -11.01 -4.82 8.55
N GLU A 12 -10.94 -5.28 9.80
CA GLU A 12 -11.76 -6.41 10.27
C GLU A 12 -13.27 -6.13 10.17
N ILE A 13 -13.70 -4.88 10.34
CA ILE A 13 -15.10 -4.48 10.25
C ILE A 13 -15.52 -4.28 8.78
N ARG A 14 -14.64 -3.74 7.94
CA ARG A 14 -14.88 -3.48 6.51
C ARG A 14 -13.70 -3.99 5.68
N PRO A 15 -13.64 -5.31 5.42
CA PRO A 15 -12.48 -5.93 4.79
C PRO A 15 -12.29 -5.57 3.31
N ASP A 16 -13.35 -5.07 2.66
CA ASP A 16 -13.32 -4.72 1.23
C ASP A 16 -13.26 -3.20 1.01
N ASP A 17 -12.97 -2.40 2.05
CA ASP A 17 -12.78 -0.95 1.90
C ASP A 17 -11.32 -0.66 1.45
N PRO A 18 -11.09 -0.23 0.20
CA PRO A 18 -9.74 0.04 -0.31
C PRO A 18 -9.03 1.14 0.47
N ALA A 19 -9.74 2.14 1.00
CA ALA A 19 -9.15 3.24 1.74
C ALA A 19 -8.59 2.77 3.09
N LEU A 20 -9.26 1.82 3.75
CA LEU A 20 -8.76 1.25 5.00
C LEU A 20 -7.47 0.46 4.81
N HIS A 21 -7.38 -0.32 3.74
CA HIS A 21 -6.14 -1.02 3.37
C HIS A 21 -5.00 -0.05 3.03
N SER A 22 -5.30 1.06 2.33
CA SER A 22 -4.31 2.12 2.08
C SER A 22 -3.80 2.75 3.38
N LEU A 23 -4.71 3.09 4.30
CA LEU A 23 -4.36 3.68 5.60
C LEU A 23 -3.56 2.71 6.47
N LEU A 24 -3.93 1.43 6.48
CA LEU A 24 -3.20 0.38 7.18
C LEU A 24 -1.78 0.22 6.61
N GLY A 25 -1.64 0.16 5.29
CA GLY A 25 -0.33 0.08 4.64
C GLY A 25 0.56 1.28 4.90
N ARG A 26 -0.01 2.50 4.91
CA ARG A 26 0.71 3.72 5.31
C ARG A 26 1.13 3.71 6.78
N ALA A 27 0.31 3.14 7.66
CA ALA A 27 0.65 3.00 9.07
C ALA A 27 1.79 1.99 9.28
N TYR A 28 1.75 0.85 8.59
CA TYR A 28 2.87 -0.11 8.59
C TYR A 28 4.15 0.50 8.02
N TYR A 29 4.03 1.27 6.95
CA TYR A 29 5.17 1.95 6.33
C TYR A 29 5.82 2.96 7.29
N ALA A 30 5.02 3.74 8.02
CA ALA A 30 5.52 4.67 9.03
C ALA A 30 6.19 3.97 10.23
N ASP A 31 5.82 2.72 10.49
CA ASP A 31 6.43 1.85 11.51
C ASP A 31 7.63 1.06 10.96
N GLU A 32 8.09 1.33 9.73
CA GLU A 32 9.16 0.61 9.01
C GLU A 32 8.89 -0.90 8.80
N ASN A 33 7.65 -1.35 8.99
CA ASN A 33 7.24 -2.71 8.67
C ASN A 33 6.89 -2.81 7.18
N LEU A 34 7.92 -2.89 6.35
CA LEU A 34 7.80 -2.79 4.90
C LEU A 34 7.06 -3.99 4.28
N GLU A 35 7.21 -5.20 4.83
CA GLU A 35 6.45 -6.39 4.41
C GLU A 35 4.93 -6.17 4.49
N ASP A 36 4.42 -5.80 5.68
CA ASP A 36 2.98 -5.62 5.89
C ASP A 36 2.44 -4.38 5.19
N ALA A 37 3.29 -3.35 5.01
CA ALA A 37 2.98 -2.20 4.19
C ALA A 37 2.72 -2.59 2.73
N VAL A 38 3.60 -3.37 2.12
CA VAL A 38 3.43 -3.89 0.75
C VAL A 38 2.12 -4.67 0.63
N ALA A 39 1.86 -5.59 1.56
CA ALA A 39 0.66 -6.43 1.52
C ALA A 39 -0.63 -5.59 1.57
N SER A 40 -0.68 -4.61 2.49
CA SER A 40 -1.85 -3.76 2.67
C SER A 40 -2.08 -2.80 1.50
N ILE A 41 -1.02 -2.17 0.98
CA ILE A 41 -1.13 -1.29 -0.21
C ILE A 41 -1.50 -2.11 -1.46
N ALA A 42 -0.95 -3.31 -1.62
CA ALA A 42 -1.32 -4.20 -2.73
C ALA A 42 -2.81 -4.60 -2.64
N LYS A 43 -3.33 -4.91 -1.44
CA LYS A 43 -4.76 -5.20 -1.27
C LYS A 43 -5.64 -4.01 -1.59
N SER A 44 -5.23 -2.80 -1.20
CA SER A 44 -5.91 -1.57 -1.59
C SER A 44 -6.01 -1.42 -3.12
N LEU A 45 -4.91 -1.67 -3.84
CA LEU A 45 -4.85 -1.59 -5.30
C LEU A 45 -5.65 -2.69 -6.03
N GLU A 46 -5.78 -3.87 -5.42
CA GLU A 46 -6.62 -4.96 -5.92
C GLU A 46 -8.11 -4.59 -5.84
N LEU A 47 -8.52 -3.94 -4.75
CA LEU A 47 -9.90 -3.49 -4.53
C LEU A 47 -10.24 -2.26 -5.39
N GLU A 48 -9.33 -1.28 -5.44
CA GLU A 48 -9.50 -0.07 -6.25
C GLU A 48 -8.14 0.41 -6.79
N PRO A 49 -7.94 0.35 -8.13
CA PRO A 49 -6.74 0.89 -8.75
C PRO A 49 -6.55 2.37 -8.42
N SER A 50 -5.35 2.75 -7.99
CA SER A 50 -5.02 4.12 -7.59
C SER A 50 -3.58 4.45 -7.94
N ALA A 51 -3.39 5.49 -8.76
CA ALA A 51 -2.06 5.96 -9.13
C ALA A 51 -1.23 6.33 -7.88
N THR A 52 -1.85 7.00 -6.90
CA THR A 52 -1.20 7.38 -5.63
C THR A 52 -0.72 6.16 -4.85
N ASN A 53 -1.57 5.14 -4.70
CA ASN A 53 -1.18 3.92 -3.99
C ASN A 53 -0.13 3.11 -4.78
N SER A 54 -0.17 3.13 -6.11
CA SER A 54 0.83 2.48 -6.96
C SER A 54 2.20 3.14 -6.84
N THR A 55 2.25 4.49 -6.80
CA THR A 55 3.48 5.23 -6.48
C THR A 55 4.01 4.90 -5.09
N LEU A 56 3.13 4.81 -4.09
CA LEU A 56 3.52 4.45 -2.73
C LEU A 56 4.08 3.03 -2.67
N LEU A 57 3.44 2.06 -3.35
CA LEU A 57 3.93 0.69 -3.45
C LEU A 57 5.33 0.65 -4.08
N GLY A 58 5.55 1.41 -5.16
CA GLY A 58 6.88 1.55 -5.78
C GLY A 58 7.94 2.08 -4.82
N LYS A 59 7.58 3.07 -4.00
CA LYS A 59 8.47 3.62 -2.97
C LYS A 59 8.85 2.58 -1.92
N ILE A 60 7.86 1.87 -1.37
CA ILE A 60 8.09 0.86 -0.33
C ILE A 60 8.97 -0.27 -0.89
N LEU A 61 8.68 -0.77 -2.08
CA LEU A 61 9.47 -1.83 -2.73
C LEU A 61 10.91 -1.40 -3.02
N PHE A 62 11.11 -0.13 -3.40
CA PHE A 62 12.46 0.40 -3.59
C PHE A 62 13.26 0.40 -2.28
N GLU A 63 12.65 0.83 -1.17
CA GLU A 63 13.29 0.83 0.16
C GLU A 63 13.60 -0.59 0.66
N LYS A 64 12.81 -1.59 0.25
CA LYS A 64 13.09 -3.02 0.49
C LYS A 64 14.23 -3.60 -0.37
N GLY A 65 14.66 -2.88 -1.41
CA GLY A 65 15.61 -3.38 -2.41
C GLY A 65 14.99 -4.20 -3.55
N ASP A 66 13.66 -4.32 -3.60
CA ASP A 66 12.91 -5.01 -4.65
C ASP A 66 12.75 -4.11 -5.89
N HIS A 67 13.87 -3.68 -6.49
CA HIS A 67 13.89 -2.63 -7.51
C HIS A 67 13.08 -2.98 -8.77
N GLU A 68 13.06 -4.25 -9.20
CA GLU A 68 12.28 -4.68 -10.38
C GLU A 68 10.77 -4.47 -10.15
N LYS A 69 10.27 -4.85 -8.96
CA LYS A 69 8.87 -4.66 -8.60
C LYS A 69 8.55 -3.18 -8.38
N ALA A 70 9.50 -2.40 -7.85
CA ALA A 70 9.35 -0.96 -7.71
C ALA A 70 9.14 -0.27 -9.06
N ILE A 71 9.96 -0.60 -10.07
CA ILE A 71 9.82 -0.09 -11.44
C ILE A 71 8.43 -0.43 -12.00
N ALA A 72 7.98 -1.68 -11.84
CA ALA A 72 6.66 -2.09 -12.30
C ALA A 72 5.53 -1.27 -11.66
N ALA A 73 5.58 -1.04 -10.33
CA ALA A 73 4.58 -0.25 -9.62
C ALA A 73 4.58 1.23 -10.04
N TYR A 74 5.76 1.82 -10.30
CA TYR A 74 5.85 3.18 -10.83
C TYR A 74 5.30 3.28 -12.26
N GLN A 75 5.61 2.30 -13.12
CA GLN A 75 5.10 2.27 -14.48
C GLN A 75 3.57 2.17 -14.50
N GLN A 76 3.01 1.31 -13.65
CA GLN A 76 1.57 1.19 -13.49
C GLN A 76 0.93 2.51 -13.04
N SER A 77 1.56 3.24 -12.11
CA SER A 77 1.12 4.57 -11.68
C SER A 77 1.10 5.58 -12.83
N LEU A 78 2.13 5.59 -13.67
CA LEU A 78 2.22 6.46 -14.84
C LEU A 78 1.16 6.12 -15.89
N ASP A 79 0.89 4.83 -16.10
CA ASP A 79 -0.11 4.38 -17.07
C ASP A 79 -1.54 4.77 -16.67
N MET A 80 -1.85 4.82 -15.37
CA MET A 80 -3.14 5.31 -14.86
C MET A 80 -3.34 6.83 -15.01
N GLN A 81 -2.26 7.60 -15.17
CA GLN A 81 -2.31 9.07 -15.24
C GLN A 81 -2.31 9.63 -16.67
N LYS A 82 -2.25 8.75 -17.67
CA LYS A 82 -2.34 9.10 -19.09
C LYS A 82 -3.79 9.33 -19.50
#